data_AF-A0A932S1T2-F1
#
_entry.id   AF-A0A932S1T2-F1
#
_cell.length_a   1.000
_cell.length_b   1.000
_cell.length_c   1.000
_cell.angle_alpha   90.00
_cell.angle_beta   90.00
_cell.angle_gamma   90.00
#
_symmetry.space_group_name_H-M   'P 1'
#
loop_
_entity.id
_entity.type
_entity.pdbx_description
1 polymer ?
#
loop_
_entity_poly.entity_id
_entity_poly.type
_entity_poly.pdbx_seq_one_letter_code
_entity_poly.pdbx_strand_id
1 'polypeptide(L)'
;MSTRPSYPSPRSYYVLQFVIEENTERYCVDFQAMVLKEMGVLPTSLPKNEIRLCIKADFSRYDAIYNLFRKALFALEVGHFFSELNTLGRQCGLLLRPQVDQDGIAVTISADASNEMSSGALLQHTLYASARNSGQINNGMFFTAFHRCHHQQFKDIVRTLHDAMDEAAEFFPIVRSYPLTAALCVRAGDDLQAGIYSVEPQHQLRQLTAVDPVEICQENFTYNTFSFASVPAVLYLCVDQQAFSFSDHEFLELNCALGYVMQHLIRLLVGEGLFGRPFRSYNQFGIDHMLGNSEKRRKAYYGLIIGKNRAQCATGILR
;
A
#
# COMPACT_ATOMS: atom_id res chain seq x y z
N MET A 1 -11.08 23.31 -1.45
CA MET A 1 -9.92 22.54 -0.93
C MET A 1 -9.51 21.56 -2.00
N SER A 2 -8.22 21.48 -2.36
CA SER A 2 -7.75 20.43 -3.29
C SER A 2 -7.73 19.11 -2.52
N THR A 3 -8.62 18.19 -2.88
CA THR A 3 -8.74 16.86 -2.25
C THR A 3 -7.68 15.94 -2.84
N ARG A 4 -6.59 15.69 -2.11
CA ARG A 4 -5.62 14.65 -2.47
C ARG A 4 -6.20 13.27 -2.15
N PRO A 5 -6.05 12.27 -3.02
CA PRO A 5 -6.42 10.91 -2.69
C PRO A 5 -5.64 10.38 -1.47
N SER A 6 -6.33 9.63 -0.60
CA SER A 6 -5.78 9.03 0.63
C SER A 6 -4.86 7.85 0.39
N TYR A 7 -4.86 7.27 -0.82
CA TYR A 7 -3.98 6.18 -1.23
C TYR A 7 -2.95 6.64 -2.28
N PRO A 8 -1.77 6.00 -2.38
CA PRO A 8 -0.82 6.24 -3.45
C PRO A 8 -1.27 5.59 -4.77
N SER A 9 -0.94 6.24 -5.88
CA SER A 9 -1.01 5.65 -7.22
C SER A 9 0.37 5.74 -7.88
N PRO A 10 0.77 4.75 -8.71
CA PRO A 10 2.01 4.83 -9.49
C PRO A 10 2.07 6.16 -10.24
N ARG A 11 3.14 6.95 -10.02
CA ARG A 11 3.34 8.28 -10.62
C ARG A 11 2.14 9.24 -10.48
N SER A 12 1.24 9.00 -9.51
CA SER A 12 0.00 9.76 -9.34
C SER A 12 -0.97 9.65 -10.54
N TYR A 13 -0.99 8.52 -11.24
CA TYR A 13 -1.90 8.32 -12.38
C TYR A 13 -3.37 8.24 -11.98
N TYR A 14 -3.69 7.67 -10.81
CA TYR A 14 -5.03 7.47 -10.25
C TYR A 14 -6.01 6.82 -11.23
N VAL A 15 -5.74 5.57 -11.63
CA VAL A 15 -6.44 4.90 -12.73
C VAL A 15 -7.77 4.27 -12.31
N LEU A 16 -8.07 4.24 -11.01
CA LEU A 16 -9.29 3.62 -10.49
C LEU A 16 -10.52 4.41 -10.92
N GLN A 17 -11.50 3.69 -11.45
CA GLN A 17 -12.86 4.16 -11.70
C GLN A 17 -13.81 3.37 -10.81
N PHE A 18 -14.84 4.04 -10.31
CA PHE A 18 -15.77 3.45 -9.35
C PHE A 18 -17.18 3.46 -9.91
N VAL A 19 -17.82 2.31 -9.80
CA VAL A 19 -19.23 2.11 -10.11
C VAL A 19 -19.92 1.65 -8.83
N ILE A 20 -20.94 2.38 -8.41
CA ILE A 20 -21.77 2.05 -7.26
C ILE A 20 -23.01 1.32 -7.76
N GLU A 21 -23.31 0.20 -7.14
CA GLU A 21 -24.50 -0.62 -7.37
C GLU A 21 -25.27 -0.64 -6.05
N GLU A 22 -26.52 -0.17 -6.07
CA GLU A 22 -27.39 -0.08 -4.89
C GLU A 22 -28.81 -0.45 -5.28
N ASN A 23 -29.43 -1.40 -4.57
CA ASN A 23 -30.74 -1.94 -4.92
C ASN A 23 -30.78 -2.40 -6.39
N THR A 24 -31.49 -1.67 -7.26
CA THR A 24 -31.57 -1.92 -8.71
C THR A 24 -30.83 -0.86 -9.53
N GLU A 25 -30.17 0.10 -8.91
CA GLU A 25 -29.60 1.26 -9.59
C GLU A 25 -28.08 1.15 -9.70
N ARG A 26 -27.53 1.80 -10.73
CA ARG A 26 -26.10 1.83 -11.02
C ARG A 26 -25.64 3.26 -11.25
N TYR A 27 -24.56 3.65 -10.59
CA TYR A 27 -23.96 4.98 -10.69
C TYR A 27 -22.47 4.91 -10.99
N CYS A 28 -21.97 5.84 -11.79
CA CYS A 28 -20.53 6.11 -11.93
C CYS A 28 -20.14 7.28 -11.03
N VAL A 29 -19.00 7.16 -10.34
CA VAL A 29 -18.46 8.27 -9.54
C VAL A 29 -17.64 9.20 -10.44
N ASP A 30 -18.09 10.45 -10.59
CA ASP A 30 -17.32 11.50 -11.24
C ASP A 30 -16.58 12.32 -10.17
N PHE A 31 -15.28 12.06 -9.98
CA PHE A 31 -14.46 12.80 -9.01
C PHE A 31 -14.13 14.24 -9.41
N GLN A 32 -14.23 14.58 -10.70
CA GLN A 32 -13.97 15.96 -11.12
C GLN A 32 -15.14 16.86 -10.74
N ALA A 33 -16.36 16.38 -10.97
CA ALA A 33 -17.58 17.07 -10.58
C ALA A 33 -18.04 16.77 -9.14
N MET A 34 -17.47 15.75 -8.50
CA MET A 34 -17.87 15.23 -7.19
C MET A 34 -19.35 14.84 -7.14
N VAL A 35 -19.83 14.13 -8.17
CA VAL A 35 -21.23 13.68 -8.30
C VAL A 35 -21.34 12.21 -8.68
N LEU A 36 -22.50 11.62 -8.40
CA LEU A 36 -22.90 10.31 -8.92
C LEU A 36 -23.67 10.50 -10.22
N LYS A 37 -23.22 9.84 -11.30
CA LYS A 37 -23.89 9.83 -12.60
C LYS A 37 -24.63 8.53 -12.79
N GLU A 38 -25.95 8.59 -12.95
CA GLU A 38 -26.77 7.40 -13.22
C GLU A 38 -26.33 6.73 -14.53
N MET A 39 -26.18 5.41 -14.49
CA MET A 39 -25.79 4.56 -15.62
C MET A 39 -26.90 3.62 -16.08
N GLY A 40 -27.99 3.51 -15.31
CA GLY A 40 -29.12 2.63 -15.58
C GLY A 40 -29.39 1.64 -14.45
N VAL A 41 -30.10 0.57 -14.79
CA VAL A 41 -30.69 -0.39 -13.85
C VAL A 41 -29.94 -1.73 -13.90
N LEU A 42 -29.77 -2.37 -12.75
CA LEU A 42 -29.17 -3.70 -12.61
C LEU A 42 -30.16 -4.80 -13.05
N PRO A 43 -29.68 -5.89 -13.68
CA PRO A 43 -30.52 -7.03 -14.01
C PRO A 43 -31.10 -7.75 -12.79
N THR A 44 -30.44 -7.63 -11.64
CA THR A 44 -30.82 -8.30 -10.39
C THR A 44 -30.63 -7.33 -9.24
N SER A 45 -31.62 -7.25 -8.35
CA SER A 45 -31.55 -6.38 -7.18
C SER A 45 -30.53 -6.91 -6.18
N LEU A 46 -29.69 -6.04 -5.64
CA LEU A 46 -28.88 -6.33 -4.47
C LEU A 46 -29.77 -6.48 -3.22
N PRO A 47 -29.30 -7.20 -2.18
CA PRO A 47 -29.96 -7.25 -0.88
C PRO A 47 -30.20 -5.83 -0.33
N LYS A 48 -31.32 -5.65 0.38
CA LYS A 48 -31.61 -4.38 1.06
C LYS A 48 -30.47 -4.05 2.04
N ASN A 49 -30.04 -2.79 2.04
CA ASN A 49 -28.96 -2.26 2.87
C ASN A 49 -27.55 -2.74 2.50
N GLU A 50 -27.37 -3.28 1.29
CA GLU A 50 -26.05 -3.54 0.73
C GLU A 50 -25.77 -2.63 -0.46
N ILE A 51 -24.55 -2.12 -0.48
CA ILE A 51 -23.99 -1.39 -1.62
C ILE A 51 -22.83 -2.20 -2.15
N ARG A 52 -22.74 -2.38 -3.47
CA ARG A 52 -21.56 -2.94 -4.11
C ARG A 52 -20.80 -1.85 -4.84
N LEU A 53 -19.52 -1.73 -4.53
CA LEU A 53 -18.59 -0.82 -5.20
C LEU A 53 -17.71 -1.64 -6.16
N CYS A 54 -18.01 -1.57 -7.44
CA CYS A 54 -17.24 -2.19 -8.51
C CYS A 54 -16.08 -1.28 -8.93
N ILE A 55 -14.88 -1.82 -9.01
CA ILE A 55 -13.66 -1.07 -9.31
C ILE A 55 -13.15 -1.46 -10.70
N LYS A 56 -12.97 -0.45 -11.56
CA LYS A 56 -12.45 -0.60 -12.92
C LYS A 56 -11.16 0.19 -13.08
N ALA A 57 -10.43 -0.10 -14.16
CA ALA A 57 -9.21 0.61 -14.53
C ALA A 57 -9.44 1.43 -15.80
N ASP A 58 -8.99 2.68 -15.78
CA ASP A 58 -8.75 3.47 -17.00
C ASP A 58 -7.28 3.33 -17.42
N PHE A 59 -6.97 2.25 -18.15
CA PHE A 59 -5.59 2.00 -18.61
C PHE A 59 -5.09 3.00 -19.65
N SER A 60 -5.96 3.86 -20.21
CA SER A 60 -5.52 4.94 -21.11
C SER A 60 -4.68 5.99 -20.39
N ARG A 61 -4.82 6.10 -19.06
CA ARG A 61 -4.07 7.03 -18.21
C ARG A 61 -2.66 6.57 -17.89
N TYR A 62 -2.37 5.27 -18.01
CA TYR A 62 -1.00 4.78 -17.84
C TYR A 62 -0.15 5.07 -19.07
N ASP A 63 1.10 5.44 -18.85
CA ASP A 63 2.11 5.48 -19.90
C ASP A 63 2.32 4.06 -20.48
N ALA A 64 2.62 3.98 -21.77
CA ALA A 64 2.87 2.73 -22.50
C ALA A 64 4.04 1.94 -21.89
N ILE A 65 5.02 2.61 -21.26
CA ILE A 65 6.14 1.92 -20.58
C ILE A 65 5.67 0.95 -19.49
N TYR A 66 4.46 1.12 -18.96
CA TYR A 66 3.89 0.25 -17.93
C TYR A 66 3.04 -0.90 -18.48
N ASN A 67 2.87 -1.04 -19.81
CA ASN A 67 2.00 -2.04 -20.45
C ASN A 67 2.12 -3.44 -19.84
N LEU A 68 3.36 -3.90 -19.61
CA LEU A 68 3.64 -5.23 -19.05
C LEU A 68 3.25 -5.38 -17.57
N PHE A 69 3.08 -4.28 -16.84
CA PHE A 69 2.85 -4.26 -15.40
C PHE A 69 1.49 -3.68 -15.00
N ARG A 70 0.69 -3.17 -15.94
CA ARG A 70 -0.55 -2.43 -15.66
C ARG A 70 -1.51 -3.20 -14.76
N LYS A 71 -1.68 -4.50 -14.98
CA LYS A 71 -2.56 -5.36 -14.19
C LYS A 71 -2.17 -5.39 -12.71
N ALA A 72 -0.90 -5.65 -12.43
CA ALA A 72 -0.40 -5.64 -11.06
C ALA A 72 -0.37 -4.23 -10.45
N LEU A 73 -0.01 -3.20 -11.22
CA LEU A 73 -0.03 -1.81 -10.73
C LEU A 73 -1.45 -1.37 -10.34
N PHE A 74 -2.43 -1.73 -11.17
CA PHE A 74 -3.85 -1.54 -10.87
C PHE A 74 -4.25 -2.27 -9.59
N ALA A 75 -3.97 -3.58 -9.49
CA ALA A 75 -4.33 -4.35 -8.30
C ALA A 75 -3.64 -3.85 -7.01
N LEU A 76 -2.37 -3.45 -7.09
CA LEU A 76 -1.67 -2.81 -5.96
C LEU A 76 -2.37 -1.51 -5.55
N GLU A 77 -2.75 -0.66 -6.50
CA GLU A 77 -3.49 0.59 -6.25
C GLU A 77 -4.86 0.32 -5.61
N VAL A 78 -5.58 -0.71 -6.08
CA VAL A 78 -6.83 -1.18 -5.46
C VAL A 78 -6.61 -1.66 -4.03
N GLY A 79 -5.53 -2.40 -3.78
CA GLY A 79 -5.12 -2.82 -2.44
C GLY A 79 -4.94 -1.65 -1.48
N HIS A 80 -4.20 -0.62 -1.90
CA HIS A 80 -4.03 0.59 -1.09
C HIS A 80 -5.38 1.28 -0.83
N PHE A 81 -6.23 1.37 -1.85
CA PHE A 81 -7.58 1.91 -1.69
C PHE A 81 -8.41 1.12 -0.69
N PHE A 82 -8.37 -0.22 -0.73
CA PHE A 82 -9.13 -1.07 0.18
C PHE A 82 -8.71 -0.92 1.65
N SER A 83 -7.42 -0.73 1.94
CA SER A 83 -6.97 -0.45 3.31
C SER A 83 -7.54 0.88 3.83
N GLU A 84 -7.52 1.92 3.00
CA GLU A 84 -8.10 3.23 3.36
C GLU A 84 -9.62 3.16 3.52
N LEU A 85 -10.31 2.47 2.62
CA LEU A 85 -11.74 2.29 2.67
C LEU A 85 -12.16 1.46 3.88
N ASN A 86 -11.43 0.39 4.22
CA ASN A 86 -11.71 -0.45 5.39
C ASN A 86 -11.50 0.34 6.69
N THR A 87 -10.39 1.10 6.78
CA THR A 87 -10.12 1.95 7.94
C THR A 87 -11.24 2.97 8.16
N LEU A 88 -11.63 3.69 7.11
CA LEU A 88 -12.72 4.68 7.19
C LEU A 88 -14.08 3.99 7.44
N GLY A 89 -14.33 2.87 6.77
CA GLY A 89 -15.56 2.09 6.88
C GLY A 89 -15.84 1.68 8.31
N ARG A 90 -14.87 1.06 8.99
CA ARG A 90 -15.00 0.67 10.41
C ARG A 90 -15.31 1.86 11.32
N GLN A 91 -14.65 3.00 11.10
CA GLN A 91 -14.92 4.22 11.86
C GLN A 91 -16.32 4.80 11.60
N CYS A 92 -16.90 4.47 10.44
CA CYS A 92 -18.27 4.84 10.07
C CYS A 92 -19.31 3.76 10.42
N GLY A 93 -18.93 2.67 11.11
CA GLY A 93 -19.84 1.56 11.38
C GLY A 93 -20.23 0.78 10.12
N LEU A 94 -19.29 0.60 9.19
CA LEU A 94 -19.47 -0.17 7.96
C LEU A 94 -18.58 -1.41 7.96
N LEU A 95 -19.13 -2.49 7.44
CA LEU A 95 -18.42 -3.73 7.15
C LEU A 95 -18.17 -3.85 5.65
N LEU A 96 -16.92 -4.16 5.31
CA LEU A 96 -16.46 -4.34 3.93
C LEU A 96 -16.13 -5.80 3.68
N ARG A 97 -16.54 -6.31 2.52
CA ARG A 97 -16.21 -7.65 2.04
C ARG A 97 -15.69 -7.54 0.61
N PRO A 98 -14.37 -7.49 0.39
CA PRO A 98 -13.80 -7.50 -0.96
C PRO A 98 -14.16 -8.80 -1.69
N GLN A 99 -14.29 -8.70 -3.00
CA GLN A 99 -14.45 -9.82 -3.90
C GLN A 99 -13.50 -9.59 -5.08
N VAL A 100 -12.54 -10.49 -5.25
CA VAL A 100 -11.58 -10.49 -6.36
C VAL A 100 -11.72 -11.82 -7.08
N ASP A 101 -12.28 -11.78 -8.29
CA ASP A 101 -12.55 -12.98 -9.07
C ASP A 101 -12.27 -12.75 -10.55
N GLN A 102 -12.78 -13.65 -11.41
CA GLN A 102 -12.60 -13.59 -12.85
C GLN A 102 -13.41 -12.44 -13.50
N ASP A 103 -14.49 -12.00 -12.86
CA ASP A 103 -15.39 -10.95 -13.35
C ASP A 103 -14.90 -9.54 -12.97
N GLY A 104 -14.03 -9.45 -11.96
CA GLY A 104 -13.27 -8.24 -11.65
C GLY A 104 -12.97 -8.06 -10.18
N ILE A 105 -12.94 -6.80 -9.75
CA ILE A 105 -12.73 -6.43 -8.36
C ILE A 105 -13.91 -5.60 -7.88
N ALA A 106 -14.53 -6.03 -6.79
CA ALA A 106 -15.61 -5.32 -6.12
C ALA A 106 -15.44 -5.36 -4.60
N VAL A 107 -16.20 -4.53 -3.90
CA VAL A 107 -16.38 -4.65 -2.45
C VAL A 107 -17.85 -4.48 -2.12
N THR A 108 -18.37 -5.40 -1.31
CA THR A 108 -19.71 -5.28 -0.73
C THR A 108 -19.58 -4.50 0.57
N ILE A 109 -20.42 -3.48 0.74
CA ILE A 109 -20.45 -2.57 1.87
C ILE A 109 -21.83 -2.72 2.53
N SER A 110 -21.82 -2.95 3.84
CA SER A 110 -23.04 -3.10 4.65
C SER A 110 -22.85 -2.40 5.99
N ALA A 111 -23.95 -2.09 6.68
CA ALA A 111 -23.88 -1.57 8.04
C ALA A 111 -23.32 -2.64 9.00
N ASP A 112 -22.39 -2.24 9.86
CA ASP A 112 -21.91 -3.04 10.97
C ASP A 112 -22.69 -2.66 12.24
N ALA A 113 -23.69 -3.48 12.59
CA ALA A 113 -24.52 -3.24 13.77
C ALA A 113 -23.73 -3.29 15.09
N SER A 114 -22.48 -3.75 15.09
CA SER A 114 -21.64 -3.83 16.29
C SER A 114 -20.79 -2.58 16.55
N ASN A 115 -20.73 -1.64 15.60
CA ASN A 115 -19.89 -0.44 15.70
C ASN A 115 -20.72 0.84 15.68
N GLU A 116 -20.46 1.72 16.65
CA GLU A 116 -21.01 3.07 16.64
C GLU A 116 -20.22 3.96 15.66
N MET A 117 -20.95 4.77 14.89
CA MET A 117 -20.35 5.72 13.97
C MET A 117 -19.59 6.82 14.73
N SER A 118 -18.30 6.96 14.45
CA SER A 118 -17.49 8.06 14.98
C SER A 118 -17.84 9.37 14.26
N SER A 119 -18.32 10.35 15.02
CA SER A 119 -18.72 11.68 14.51
C SER A 119 -17.57 12.49 13.89
N GLY A 120 -16.32 12.04 14.02
CA GLY A 120 -15.12 12.69 13.48
C GLY A 120 -14.38 11.90 12.38
N ALA A 121 -14.85 10.72 11.97
CA ALA A 121 -14.13 9.81 11.09
C ALA A 121 -13.70 10.47 9.75
N LEU A 122 -14.64 11.12 9.07
CA LEU A 122 -14.38 11.78 7.79
C LEU A 122 -13.37 12.93 7.91
N LEU A 123 -13.44 13.70 8.99
CA LEU A 123 -12.51 14.81 9.23
C LEU A 123 -11.10 14.26 9.48
N GLN A 124 -10.96 13.24 10.33
CA GLN A 124 -9.67 12.59 10.61
C GLN A 124 -9.07 11.99 9.33
N HIS A 125 -9.89 11.34 8.51
CA HIS A 125 -9.44 10.79 7.23
C HIS A 125 -9.00 11.89 6.25
N THR A 126 -9.73 13.00 6.20
CA THR A 126 -9.37 14.16 5.36
C THR A 126 -8.03 14.79 5.80
N LEU A 127 -7.80 14.88 7.11
CA LEU A 127 -6.53 15.36 7.67
C LEU A 127 -5.38 14.41 7.30
N TYR A 128 -5.60 13.10 7.44
CA TYR A 128 -4.65 12.08 7.01
C TYR A 128 -4.31 12.20 5.52
N ALA A 129 -5.32 12.25 4.64
CA ALA A 129 -5.14 12.32 3.19
C ALA A 129 -4.36 13.59 2.78
N SER A 130 -4.54 14.68 3.52
CA SER A 130 -3.83 15.95 3.31
C SER A 130 -2.38 15.89 3.80
N ALA A 131 -2.11 15.19 4.90
CA ALA A 131 -0.77 15.01 5.47
C ALA A 131 0.08 14.00 4.68
N ARG A 132 -0.58 13.01 4.06
CA ARG A 132 0.07 12.00 3.23
C ARG A 132 0.88 12.66 2.12
N ASN A 133 2.14 12.25 2.03
CA ASN A 133 3.02 12.62 0.94
C ASN A 133 3.88 11.42 0.57
N SER A 134 4.21 11.29 -0.72
CA SER A 134 5.13 10.26 -1.21
C SER A 134 6.59 10.77 -1.29
N GLY A 135 6.93 11.82 -0.52
CA GLY A 135 8.27 12.45 -0.52
C GLY A 135 8.59 13.37 -1.71
N GLN A 136 7.62 13.65 -2.60
CA GLN A 136 7.85 14.47 -3.81
C GLN A 136 7.86 15.97 -3.48
N ILE A 137 8.82 16.72 -4.04
CA ILE A 137 8.96 18.17 -3.81
C ILE A 137 8.69 18.98 -5.09
N ASN A 138 9.28 18.61 -6.24
CA ASN A 138 8.99 19.19 -7.58
C ASN A 138 9.62 18.35 -8.70
N ASN A 139 9.02 18.31 -9.90
CA ASN A 139 9.54 17.61 -11.11
C ASN A 139 10.00 16.15 -10.90
N GLY A 140 9.41 15.45 -9.93
CA GLY A 140 9.81 14.07 -9.62
C GLY A 140 11.18 13.94 -8.96
N MET A 141 11.74 15.02 -8.40
CA MET A 141 12.91 14.96 -7.52
C MET A 141 12.50 14.74 -6.07
N PHE A 142 13.33 13.97 -5.35
CA PHE A 142 13.09 13.51 -3.99
C PHE A 142 14.28 13.86 -3.12
N PHE A 143 14.05 14.70 -2.11
CA PHE A 143 15.06 15.03 -1.11
C PHE A 143 14.62 14.49 0.23
N THR A 144 15.27 13.41 0.66
CA THR A 144 15.09 12.88 2.01
C THR A 144 15.97 13.69 2.97
N ALA A 145 15.44 14.03 4.13
CA ALA A 145 16.24 14.52 5.24
C ALA A 145 16.91 13.34 5.92
N PHE A 146 18.11 13.55 6.47
CA PHE A 146 18.71 12.57 7.36
C PHE A 146 17.75 12.29 8.53
N HIS A 147 17.46 11.02 8.72
CA HIS A 147 16.68 10.54 9.84
C HIS A 147 17.30 9.24 10.33
N ARG A 148 17.42 9.11 11.65
CA ARG A 148 17.74 7.86 12.33
C ARG A 148 16.45 7.40 12.98
N CYS A 149 16.00 6.22 12.59
CA CYS A 149 14.85 5.63 13.25
C CYS A 149 15.28 5.09 14.61
N HIS A 150 14.48 5.36 15.64
CA HIS A 150 14.71 4.79 16.98
C HIS A 150 14.09 3.39 17.08
N HIS A 151 14.52 2.62 18.08
CA HIS A 151 14.09 1.22 18.22
C HIS A 151 12.57 1.05 18.32
N GLN A 152 11.88 1.99 18.99
CA GLN A 152 10.41 1.96 19.11
C GLN A 152 9.71 2.09 17.75
N GLN A 153 10.17 2.97 16.84
CA GLN A 153 9.61 3.09 15.49
C GLN A 153 9.68 1.76 14.73
N PHE A 154 10.79 1.03 14.85
CA PHE A 154 10.91 -0.29 14.22
C PHE A 154 9.96 -1.33 14.83
N LYS A 155 9.79 -1.31 16.16
CA LYS A 155 8.79 -2.17 16.82
C LYS A 155 7.38 -1.88 16.31
N ASP A 156 7.03 -0.61 16.17
CA ASP A 156 5.71 -0.21 15.68
C ASP A 156 5.53 -0.61 14.21
N ILE A 157 6.56 -0.43 13.36
CA ILE A 157 6.54 -0.91 11.97
C ILE A 157 6.34 -2.42 11.90
N VAL A 158 7.08 -3.20 12.69
CA VAL A 158 6.99 -4.67 12.69
C VAL A 158 5.62 -5.13 13.19
N ARG A 159 5.11 -4.55 14.29
CA ARG A 159 3.77 -4.85 14.80
C ARG A 159 2.70 -4.53 13.77
N THR A 160 2.69 -3.30 13.23
CA THR A 160 1.72 -2.91 12.21
C THR A 160 1.81 -3.77 10.95
N LEU A 161 3.01 -4.23 10.59
CA LEU A 161 3.18 -5.14 9.46
C LEU A 161 2.50 -6.49 9.71
N HIS A 162 2.70 -7.08 10.89
CA HIS A 162 2.04 -8.33 11.26
C HIS A 162 0.52 -8.16 11.34
N ASP A 163 0.04 -7.14 12.05
CA ASP A 163 -1.39 -6.85 12.15
C ASP A 163 -2.03 -6.69 10.76
N ALA A 164 -1.34 -5.99 9.85
CA ALA A 164 -1.83 -5.78 8.49
C ALA A 164 -1.76 -7.05 7.63
N MET A 165 -0.77 -7.92 7.83
CA MET A 165 -0.68 -9.22 7.15
C MET A 165 -1.79 -10.18 7.62
N ASP A 166 -2.06 -10.21 8.92
CA ASP A 166 -3.12 -11.03 9.51
C ASP A 166 -4.49 -10.55 9.01
N GLU A 167 -4.72 -9.23 9.03
CA GLU A 167 -5.94 -8.64 8.46
C GLU A 167 -6.05 -8.88 6.95
N ALA A 168 -4.95 -8.77 6.20
CA ALA A 168 -4.95 -9.11 4.78
C ALA A 168 -5.29 -10.59 4.54
N ALA A 169 -4.89 -11.50 5.43
CA ALA A 169 -5.28 -12.91 5.35
C ALA A 169 -6.78 -13.13 5.62
N GLU A 170 -7.44 -12.24 6.35
CA GLU A 170 -8.90 -12.24 6.48
C GLU A 170 -9.61 -11.66 5.26
N PHE A 171 -9.05 -10.57 4.70
CA PHE A 171 -9.61 -9.86 3.54
C PHE A 171 -9.39 -10.60 2.20
N PHE A 172 -8.29 -11.32 2.07
CA PHE A 172 -7.83 -11.93 0.82
C PHE A 172 -7.43 -13.40 1.05
N PRO A 173 -8.34 -14.36 0.78
CA PRO A 173 -8.11 -15.79 1.00
C PRO A 173 -6.78 -16.34 0.45
N ILE A 174 -6.28 -15.84 -0.70
CA ILE A 174 -4.97 -16.27 -1.24
C ILE A 174 -3.83 -16.14 -0.22
N VAL A 175 -3.86 -15.14 0.67
CA VAL A 175 -2.80 -14.89 1.66
C VAL A 175 -2.79 -15.98 2.74
N ARG A 176 -3.92 -16.64 3.03
CA ARG A 176 -3.93 -17.79 3.96
C ARG A 176 -3.19 -18.99 3.37
N SER A 177 -3.37 -19.22 2.07
CA SER A 177 -2.72 -20.32 1.33
C SER A 177 -1.25 -19.99 1.04
N TYR A 178 -0.95 -18.71 0.81
CA TYR A 178 0.37 -18.20 0.46
C TYR A 178 0.74 -16.99 1.31
N PRO A 179 1.17 -17.22 2.57
CA PRO A 179 1.46 -16.14 3.50
C PRO A 179 2.53 -15.19 2.98
N LEU A 180 2.25 -13.90 3.13
CA LEU A 180 3.23 -12.84 2.87
C LEU A 180 4.33 -12.90 3.94
N THR A 181 5.54 -12.55 3.54
CA THR A 181 6.65 -12.35 4.48
C THR A 181 7.35 -11.04 4.19
N ALA A 182 8.26 -10.61 5.06
CA ALA A 182 8.95 -9.36 4.85
C ALA A 182 10.40 -9.37 5.30
N ALA A 183 11.15 -8.46 4.70
CA ALA A 183 12.50 -8.12 5.15
C ALA A 183 12.66 -6.60 5.26
N LEU A 184 13.45 -6.18 6.23
CA LEU A 184 13.77 -4.79 6.54
C LEU A 184 15.27 -4.58 6.33
N CYS A 185 15.59 -3.71 5.39
CA CYS A 185 16.94 -3.18 5.19
C CYS A 185 17.04 -1.90 6.01
N VAL A 186 17.87 -1.90 7.05
CA VAL A 186 17.93 -0.85 8.06
C VAL A 186 19.33 -0.25 8.13
N ARG A 187 19.40 1.07 8.17
CA ARG A 187 20.62 1.79 8.50
C ARG A 187 20.78 1.95 10.00
N ALA A 188 22.02 2.16 10.45
CA ALA A 188 22.30 2.39 11.86
C ALA A 188 21.45 3.56 12.40
N GLY A 189 20.64 3.25 13.40
CA GLY A 189 19.88 4.21 14.21
C GLY A 189 20.58 4.46 15.53
N ASP A 190 19.87 5.07 16.47
CA ASP A 190 20.44 5.36 17.80
C ASP A 190 20.59 4.08 18.65
N ASP A 191 19.66 3.12 18.50
CA ASP A 191 19.64 1.86 19.26
C ASP A 191 19.42 0.61 18.39
N LEU A 192 19.65 0.73 17.07
CA LEU A 192 19.54 -0.38 16.14
C LEU A 192 20.73 -0.38 15.20
N GLN A 193 21.37 -1.54 15.08
CA GLN A 193 22.50 -1.72 14.18
C GLN A 193 22.04 -1.68 12.73
N ALA A 194 22.94 -1.26 11.84
CA ALA A 194 22.71 -1.42 10.42
C ALA A 194 22.63 -2.92 10.08
N GLY A 195 21.83 -3.24 9.08
CA GLY A 195 21.73 -4.61 8.62
C GLY A 195 20.48 -4.89 7.82
N ILE A 196 20.35 -6.15 7.45
CA ILE A 196 19.17 -6.70 6.80
C ILE A 196 18.55 -7.68 7.77
N TYR A 197 17.26 -7.52 8.01
CA TYR A 197 16.51 -8.29 8.99
C TYR A 197 15.35 -9.00 8.29
N SER A 198 15.16 -10.29 8.52
CA SER A 198 13.88 -10.93 8.23
C SER A 198 12.89 -10.64 9.35
N VAL A 199 11.65 -10.37 8.97
CA VAL A 199 10.53 -10.28 9.90
C VAL A 199 10.03 -11.71 10.12
N GLU A 200 10.18 -12.20 11.35
CA GLU A 200 9.80 -13.55 11.78
C GLU A 200 8.47 -13.50 12.54
N PRO A 201 7.76 -14.63 12.71
CA PRO A 201 6.54 -14.69 13.51
C PRO A 201 6.71 -14.08 14.90
N GLN A 202 5.59 -13.65 15.51
CA GLN A 202 5.56 -13.07 16.87
C GLN A 202 6.31 -11.73 16.98
N HIS A 203 6.31 -10.92 15.91
CA HIS A 203 6.92 -9.58 15.89
C HIS A 203 8.45 -9.59 16.10
N GLN A 204 9.14 -10.66 15.73
CA GLN A 204 10.59 -10.79 15.92
C GLN A 204 11.36 -10.36 14.67
N LEU A 205 12.56 -9.82 14.88
CA LEU A 205 13.52 -9.52 13.82
C LEU A 205 14.72 -10.43 13.95
N ARG A 206 15.05 -11.15 12.87
CA ARG A 206 16.29 -11.91 12.77
C ARG A 206 17.23 -11.23 11.80
N GLN A 207 18.41 -10.84 12.28
CA GLN A 207 19.44 -10.26 11.44
C GLN A 207 19.99 -11.33 10.49
N LEU A 208 19.92 -11.07 9.19
CA LEU A 208 20.49 -11.88 8.12
C LEU A 208 21.94 -11.48 7.85
N THR A 209 22.22 -10.17 7.90
CA THR A 209 23.56 -9.61 7.76
C THR A 209 23.66 -8.26 8.49
N ALA A 210 24.86 -7.91 8.96
CA ALA A 210 25.17 -6.64 9.62
C ALA A 210 25.67 -5.55 8.64
N VAL A 211 25.69 -5.83 7.34
CA VAL A 211 26.12 -4.88 6.31
C VAL A 211 25.10 -3.74 6.18
N ASP A 212 25.58 -2.49 6.12
CA ASP A 212 24.72 -1.32 5.83
C ASP A 212 24.13 -1.47 4.42
N PRO A 213 22.80 -1.52 4.27
CA PRO A 213 22.17 -1.87 3.00
C PRO A 213 22.14 -0.71 1.98
N VAL A 214 22.67 0.48 2.30
CA VAL A 214 22.59 1.66 1.41
C VAL A 214 23.12 1.38 0.01
N GLU A 215 24.35 0.86 -0.10
CA GLU A 215 25.00 0.63 -1.39
C GLU A 215 24.24 -0.43 -2.20
N ILE A 216 23.89 -1.54 -1.56
CA ILE A 216 23.15 -2.63 -2.20
C ILE A 216 21.77 -2.15 -2.68
N CYS A 217 21.05 -1.36 -1.87
CA CYS A 217 19.77 -0.78 -2.27
C CYS A 217 19.95 0.20 -3.44
N GLN A 218 20.99 1.03 -3.40
CA GLN A 218 21.25 2.04 -4.43
C GLN A 218 21.59 1.40 -5.79
N GLU A 219 22.43 0.37 -5.80
CA GLU A 219 22.86 -0.35 -7.02
C GLU A 219 21.70 -1.14 -7.66
N ASN A 220 20.79 -1.67 -6.83
CA ASN A 220 19.68 -2.48 -7.30
C ASN A 220 18.41 -1.68 -7.56
N PHE A 221 18.37 -0.37 -7.29
CA PHE A 221 17.22 0.47 -7.58
C PHE A 221 17.25 1.00 -9.02
N THR A 222 16.15 0.86 -9.75
CA THR A 222 16.14 1.16 -11.20
C THR A 222 16.18 2.65 -11.53
N TYR A 223 15.81 3.53 -10.60
CA TYR A 223 15.75 4.97 -10.88
C TYR A 223 16.97 5.72 -10.32
N ASN A 224 17.68 6.43 -11.18
CA ASN A 224 18.83 7.28 -10.81
C ASN A 224 18.44 8.62 -10.17
N THR A 225 17.14 8.91 -9.99
CA THR A 225 16.64 10.18 -9.44
C THR A 225 16.44 10.16 -7.91
N PHE A 226 16.93 9.12 -7.24
CA PHE A 226 16.75 8.91 -5.81
C PHE A 226 18.04 8.42 -5.17
N SER A 227 18.38 8.98 -4.01
CA SER A 227 19.53 8.55 -3.21
C SER A 227 19.08 7.85 -1.94
N PHE A 228 19.66 6.68 -1.66
CA PHE A 228 19.46 5.95 -0.40
C PHE A 228 20.34 6.47 0.74
N ALA A 229 21.24 7.42 0.48
CA ALA A 229 22.21 7.94 1.46
C ALA A 229 21.58 8.61 2.70
N SER A 230 20.29 8.96 2.65
CA SER A 230 19.53 9.53 3.77
C SER A 230 18.25 8.74 4.08
N VAL A 231 18.10 7.54 3.51
CA VAL A 231 16.96 6.64 3.77
C VAL A 231 17.26 5.79 5.00
N PRO A 232 16.51 5.92 6.11
CA PRO A 232 16.72 5.10 7.31
C PRO A 232 16.41 3.62 7.09
N ALA A 233 15.39 3.30 6.28
CA ALA A 233 14.98 1.93 6.07
C ALA A 233 14.27 1.70 4.73
N VAL A 234 14.37 0.47 4.24
CA VAL A 234 13.62 -0.04 3.09
C VAL A 234 12.98 -1.37 3.49
N LEU A 235 11.68 -1.51 3.30
CA LEU A 235 10.96 -2.75 3.55
C LEU A 235 10.65 -3.43 2.22
N TYR A 236 10.82 -4.75 2.15
CA TYR A 236 10.39 -5.58 1.04
C TYR A 236 9.36 -6.61 1.52
N LEU A 237 8.16 -6.56 0.95
CA LEU A 237 7.23 -7.68 1.02
C LEU A 237 7.67 -8.75 0.03
N CYS A 238 7.72 -9.98 0.53
CA CYS A 238 8.13 -11.17 -0.20
C CYS A 238 6.97 -12.15 -0.32
N VAL A 239 6.87 -12.80 -1.47
CA VAL A 239 5.84 -13.78 -1.80
C VAL A 239 6.47 -15.14 -2.09
N ASP A 240 5.68 -16.20 -2.03
CA ASP A 240 6.09 -17.53 -2.50
C ASP A 240 6.38 -17.50 -4.01
N GLN A 241 7.40 -18.23 -4.46
CA GLN A 241 7.76 -18.34 -5.88
C GLN A 241 6.61 -18.89 -6.75
N GLN A 242 5.68 -19.67 -6.19
CA GLN A 242 4.49 -20.14 -6.89
C GLN A 242 3.55 -19.01 -7.32
N ALA A 243 3.64 -17.82 -6.70
CA ALA A 243 2.85 -16.64 -7.08
C ALA A 243 3.02 -16.23 -8.55
N PHE A 244 4.11 -16.64 -9.19
CA PHE A 244 4.39 -16.39 -10.61
C PHE A 244 3.68 -17.35 -11.56
N SER A 245 3.02 -18.37 -11.02
CA SER A 245 2.22 -19.36 -11.76
C SER A 245 0.73 -19.30 -11.39
N PHE A 246 0.33 -18.29 -10.63
CA PHE A 246 -1.06 -18.07 -10.25
C PHE A 246 -1.95 -17.81 -11.45
N SER A 247 -3.21 -18.24 -11.33
CA SER A 247 -4.25 -17.84 -12.25
C SER A 247 -4.51 -16.33 -12.14
N ASP A 248 -5.28 -15.84 -13.10
CA ASP A 248 -5.48 -14.41 -13.29
C ASP A 248 -6.13 -13.69 -12.09
N HIS A 249 -7.02 -14.36 -11.37
CA HIS A 249 -7.72 -13.82 -10.20
C HIS A 249 -6.87 -13.93 -8.92
N GLU A 250 -6.18 -15.06 -8.71
CA GLU A 250 -5.23 -15.23 -7.60
C GLU A 250 -4.10 -14.20 -7.68
N PHE A 251 -3.63 -13.90 -8.90
CA PHE A 251 -2.66 -12.84 -9.14
C PHE A 251 -3.21 -11.46 -8.73
N LEU A 252 -4.44 -11.12 -9.11
CA LEU A 252 -5.07 -9.85 -8.72
C LEU A 252 -5.21 -9.78 -7.20
N GLU A 253 -5.71 -10.85 -6.58
CA GLU A 253 -5.97 -10.90 -5.14
C GLU A 253 -4.67 -10.74 -4.34
N LEU A 254 -3.59 -11.41 -4.73
CA LEU A 254 -2.28 -11.27 -4.09
C LEU A 254 -1.75 -9.83 -4.22
N ASN A 255 -1.88 -9.20 -5.39
CA ASN A 255 -1.43 -7.81 -5.58
C ASN A 255 -2.30 -6.81 -4.78
N CYS A 256 -3.60 -7.05 -4.66
CA CYS A 256 -4.47 -6.29 -3.74
C CYS A 256 -4.00 -6.43 -2.30
N ALA A 257 -3.69 -7.65 -1.83
CA ALA A 257 -3.18 -7.87 -0.48
C ALA A 257 -1.85 -7.13 -0.22
N LEU A 258 -0.92 -7.15 -1.17
CA LEU A 258 0.35 -6.43 -1.08
C LEU A 258 0.16 -4.91 -0.97
N GLY A 259 -0.77 -4.34 -1.76
CA GLY A 259 -1.14 -2.93 -1.68
C GLY A 259 -1.78 -2.60 -0.33
N TYR A 260 -2.69 -3.46 0.12
CA TYR A 260 -3.40 -3.34 1.39
C TYR A 260 -2.40 -3.25 2.56
N VAL A 261 -1.50 -4.23 2.70
CA VAL A 261 -0.50 -4.26 3.77
C VAL A 261 0.39 -3.01 3.76
N MET A 262 0.86 -2.59 2.58
CA MET A 262 1.72 -1.41 2.48
C MET A 262 1.02 -0.12 2.91
N GLN A 263 -0.29 -0.01 2.69
CA GLN A 263 -1.02 1.20 3.06
C GLN A 263 -1.15 1.36 4.58
N HIS A 264 -1.29 0.27 5.34
CA HIS A 264 -1.22 0.33 6.80
C HIS A 264 0.10 0.92 7.29
N LEU A 265 1.22 0.49 6.68
CA LEU A 265 2.53 1.04 6.98
C LEU A 265 2.63 2.52 6.59
N ILE A 266 2.14 2.91 5.42
CA ILE A 266 2.13 4.32 4.98
C ILE A 266 1.36 5.17 5.99
N ARG A 267 0.22 4.68 6.50
CA ARG A 267 -0.57 5.38 7.51
C ARG A 267 0.16 5.54 8.83
N LEU A 268 0.80 4.48 9.35
CA LEU A 268 1.67 4.57 10.53
C LEU A 268 2.76 5.62 10.33
N LEU A 269 3.48 5.55 9.21
CA LEU A 269 4.61 6.44 8.91
C LEU A 269 4.19 7.91 8.84
N VAL A 270 3.01 8.21 8.28
CA VAL A 270 2.47 9.58 8.27
C VAL A 270 2.23 10.09 9.70
N GLY A 271 1.74 9.24 10.61
CA GLY A 271 1.58 9.57 12.03
C GLY A 271 2.90 9.88 12.73
N GLU A 272 3.98 9.21 12.32
CA GLU A 272 5.35 9.42 12.80
C GLU A 272 6.07 10.61 12.13
N GLY A 273 5.39 11.37 11.26
CA GLY A 273 6.00 12.45 10.49
C GLY A 273 7.03 11.97 9.45
N LEU A 274 6.93 10.71 9.05
CA LEU A 274 7.69 10.08 7.97
C LEU A 274 6.83 9.93 6.72
N PHE A 275 7.46 9.58 5.61
CA PHE A 275 6.77 9.13 4.41
C PHE A 275 7.09 7.67 4.14
N GLY A 276 6.09 6.95 3.63
CA GLY A 276 6.26 5.65 2.99
C GLY A 276 6.08 5.81 1.49
N ARG A 277 7.06 5.40 0.69
CA ARG A 277 6.96 5.42 -0.77
C ARG A 277 7.04 4.01 -1.33
N PRO A 278 5.92 3.45 -1.82
CA PRO A 278 5.95 2.13 -2.42
C PRO A 278 6.65 2.16 -3.77
N PHE A 279 7.32 1.06 -4.12
CA PHE A 279 8.01 0.87 -5.39
C PHE A 279 8.04 -0.60 -5.80
N ARG A 280 8.17 -0.83 -7.11
CA ARG A 280 8.30 -2.18 -7.70
C ARG A 280 9.50 -2.32 -8.64
N SER A 281 10.14 -1.20 -8.99
CA SER A 281 11.24 -1.18 -9.95
C SER A 281 12.58 -1.31 -9.23
N TYR A 282 13.13 -2.52 -9.26
CA TYR A 282 14.46 -2.87 -8.77
C TYR A 282 14.97 -4.11 -9.52
N ASN A 283 16.27 -4.38 -9.42
CA ASN A 283 16.86 -5.61 -9.89
C ASN A 283 16.45 -6.76 -8.96
N GLN A 284 15.45 -7.53 -9.41
CA GLN A 284 14.87 -8.66 -8.66
C GLN A 284 15.93 -9.65 -8.18
N PHE A 285 16.89 -10.02 -9.03
CA PHE A 285 17.91 -11.02 -8.70
C PHE A 285 18.85 -10.52 -7.60
N GLY A 286 19.29 -9.26 -7.69
CA GLY A 286 20.17 -8.68 -6.69
C GLY A 286 19.49 -8.53 -5.33
N ILE A 287 18.22 -8.09 -5.31
CA ILE A 287 17.44 -8.00 -4.08
C ILE A 287 17.16 -9.40 -3.49
N ASP A 288 16.76 -10.39 -4.30
CA ASP A 288 16.52 -11.74 -3.79
C ASP A 288 17.78 -12.41 -3.24
N HIS A 289 18.93 -12.19 -3.88
CA HIS A 289 20.21 -12.67 -3.37
C HIS A 289 20.54 -12.02 -2.03
N MET A 290 20.43 -10.69 -1.96
CA MET A 290 20.63 -9.91 -0.74
C MET A 290 19.73 -10.39 0.42
N LEU A 291 18.47 -10.72 0.15
CA LEU A 291 17.51 -11.17 1.16
C LEU A 291 17.60 -12.67 1.50
N GLY A 292 18.46 -13.43 0.81
CA GLY A 292 18.54 -14.89 0.96
C GLY A 292 17.25 -15.60 0.54
N ASN A 293 16.51 -15.03 -0.41
CA ASN A 293 15.19 -15.52 -0.83
C ASN A 293 15.26 -16.76 -1.72
N SER A 294 16.36 -16.93 -2.47
CA SER A 294 16.54 -18.06 -3.39
C SER A 294 16.48 -19.41 -2.69
N GLU A 295 17.07 -19.52 -1.50
CA GLU A 295 17.05 -20.75 -0.69
C GLU A 295 15.68 -21.04 -0.08
N LYS A 296 14.86 -20.01 0.08
CA LYS A 296 13.56 -20.05 0.78
C LYS A 296 12.37 -20.20 -0.17
N ARG A 297 12.60 -20.35 -1.49
CA ARG A 297 11.57 -20.33 -2.55
C ARG A 297 10.67 -19.09 -2.46
N ARG A 298 11.26 -17.95 -2.10
CA ARG A 298 10.57 -16.66 -1.99
C ARG A 298 11.09 -15.69 -3.03
N LYS A 299 10.33 -14.63 -3.26
CA LYS A 299 10.71 -13.51 -4.12
C LYS A 299 10.31 -12.20 -3.44
N ALA A 300 11.23 -11.24 -3.36
CA ALA A 300 10.86 -9.86 -3.09
C ALA A 300 9.88 -9.43 -4.18
N TYR A 301 8.80 -8.75 -3.83
CA TYR A 301 7.78 -8.41 -4.82
C TYR A 301 7.39 -6.94 -4.77
N TYR A 302 7.23 -6.39 -3.57
CA TYR A 302 6.83 -5.00 -3.41
C TYR A 302 7.64 -4.30 -2.31
N GLY A 303 8.26 -3.18 -2.65
CA GLY A 303 9.13 -2.43 -1.76
C GLY A 303 8.48 -1.17 -1.21
N LEU A 304 8.93 -0.72 -0.04
CA LEU A 304 8.55 0.54 0.60
C LEU A 304 9.81 1.26 1.08
N ILE A 305 10.06 2.44 0.53
CA ILE A 305 11.09 3.35 1.04
C ILE A 305 10.50 4.10 2.23
N ILE A 306 11.19 4.08 3.36
CA ILE A 306 10.80 4.80 4.58
C ILE A 306 11.76 5.96 4.76
N GLY A 307 11.27 7.18 4.92
CA GLY A 307 12.15 8.33 5.11
C GLY A 307 11.45 9.57 5.63
N LYS A 308 12.24 10.62 5.86
CA LYS A 308 11.74 11.93 6.30
C LYS A 308 11.78 12.93 5.14
N ASN A 309 10.68 13.64 4.90
CA ASN A 309 10.60 14.60 3.81
C ASN A 309 11.29 15.92 4.19
N ARG A 310 12.36 16.30 3.48
CA ARG A 310 13.13 17.52 3.79
C ARG A 310 12.30 18.79 3.64
N ALA A 311 11.38 18.85 2.68
CA ALA A 311 10.53 20.03 2.49
C ALA A 311 9.57 20.23 3.67
N GLN A 312 9.03 19.15 4.24
CA GLN A 312 8.19 19.26 5.44
C GLN A 312 8.98 19.79 6.64
N CYS A 313 10.23 19.34 6.82
CA CYS A 313 11.12 19.89 7.85
C CYS A 313 11.38 21.38 7.66
N ALA A 314 11.59 21.83 6.41
CA ALA A 314 11.85 23.24 6.10
C ALA A 314 10.61 24.14 6.30
N THR A 315 9.40 23.64 6.00
CA THR A 315 8.16 24.41 6.24
C THR A 315 7.83 24.62 7.71
N GLY A 316 8.33 23.75 8.60
CA GLY A 316 8.20 23.93 10.05
C GLY A 316 9.05 25.10 10.60
N ILE A 317 10.06 25.55 9.85
CA ILE A 317 10.91 26.70 10.19
C ILE A 317 10.24 28.03 9.77
N LEU A 318 9.27 27.98 8.86
CA LEU A 318 8.55 29.15 8.33
C LEU A 318 7.20 29.39 9.02
N ARG A 319 6.90 28.66 10.10
CA ARG A 319 5.71 28.85 10.94
C ARG A 319 6.08 29.45 12.28
#